data_AF-A0A8I1B5A1-F1
#
_entry.id   AF-A0A8I1B5A1-F1
#
_cell.length_a   1.000
_cell.length_b   1.000
_cell.length_c   1.000
_cell.angle_alpha   90.00
_cell.angle_beta   90.00
_cell.angle_gamma   90.00
#
_symmetry.space_group_name_H-M   'P 1'
#
loop_
_entity.id
_entity.type
_entity.pdbx_description
1 polymer ?
#
loop_
_entity_poly.entity_id
_entity_poly.type
_entity_poly.pdbx_seq_one_letter_code
_entity_poly.pdbx_strand_id
1 'polypeptide(L)'
;LAVFATMRPGLPVIVLSSSEDPGAVRSAFAQGAMGYVPKSASPRTLLSAIRIALNGERYVPPLVLDDPALQHQDGAAGARGSMLT
;
A
#
# COMPACT_ATOMS: atom_id res chain seq x y z
N LEU A 1 -1.44 12.51 1.34
CA LEU A 1 -0.37 11.71 1.99
C LEU A 1 0.92 12.52 2.23
N ALA A 2 1.24 13.49 1.36
CA ALA A 2 2.43 14.34 1.47
C ALA A 2 2.68 14.96 2.87
N VAL A 3 1.63 15.43 3.55
CA VAL A 3 1.77 16.04 4.89
C VAL A 3 2.40 15.07 5.91
N PHE A 4 2.05 13.79 5.85
CA PHE A 4 2.62 12.78 6.74
C PHE A 4 4.06 12.47 6.37
N ALA A 5 4.39 12.42 5.08
CA ALA A 5 5.76 12.23 4.62
C ALA A 5 6.68 13.40 5.04
N THR A 6 6.18 14.64 5.06
CA THR A 6 6.95 15.80 5.52
C THR A 6 7.13 15.80 7.05
N MET A 7 6.08 15.49 7.81
CA MET A 7 6.14 15.54 9.28
C MET A 7 6.83 14.32 9.91
N ARG A 8 6.63 13.14 9.33
CA ARG A 8 7.19 11.87 9.80
C ARG A 8 7.61 10.99 8.61
N PRO A 9 8.80 11.25 8.04
CA PRO A 9 9.37 10.41 6.99
C PRO A 9 9.37 8.93 7.42
N GLY A 10 8.89 8.05 6.55
CA GLY A 10 8.84 6.61 6.83
C GLY A 10 7.63 6.14 7.66
N LEU A 11 6.70 7.02 8.05
CA LEU A 11 5.45 6.58 8.67
C LEU A 11 4.58 5.81 7.64
N PRO A 12 4.29 4.51 7.84
CA PRO A 12 3.35 3.81 6.98
C PRO A 12 1.94 4.39 7.12
N VAL A 13 1.29 4.65 5.98
CA VAL A 13 -0.08 5.17 5.94
C VAL A 13 -0.98 4.20 5.19
N ILE A 14 -2.14 3.88 5.78
CA ILE A 14 -3.19 3.07 5.15
C ILE A 14 -4.40 3.96 4.93
N VAL A 15 -5.06 3.80 3.77
CA VAL A 15 -6.31 4.49 3.44
C VAL A 15 -7.50 3.61 3.79
N LEU A 16 -8.45 4.14 4.56
CA LEU A 16 -9.74 3.51 4.86
C LEU A 16 -10.86 4.24 4.10
N SER A 17 -11.48 3.58 3.13
CA SER A 17 -12.40 4.23 2.18
C SER A 17 -13.70 3.47 1.97
N SER A 18 -14.78 4.17 1.60
CA SER A 18 -16.01 3.51 1.11
C SER A 18 -15.98 3.30 -0.40
N SER A 19 -15.01 3.92 -1.09
CA SER A 19 -14.83 3.76 -2.52
C SER A 19 -14.08 2.46 -2.81
N GLU A 20 -14.64 1.68 -3.70
CA GLU A 20 -14.08 0.44 -4.22
C GLU A 20 -13.61 0.60 -5.68
N ASP A 21 -13.66 1.82 -6.19
CA ASP A 21 -13.17 2.19 -7.53
C ASP A 21 -11.65 1.91 -7.66
N PRO A 22 -11.22 1.13 -8.67
CA PRO A 22 -9.81 0.84 -8.91
C PRO A 22 -8.95 2.11 -9.15
N GLY A 23 -9.52 3.16 -9.73
CA GLY A 23 -8.84 4.44 -9.93
C GLY A 23 -8.49 5.13 -8.61
N ALA A 24 -9.41 5.14 -7.66
CA ALA A 24 -9.19 5.63 -6.30
C ALA A 24 -8.08 4.84 -5.59
N VAL A 25 -8.06 3.51 -5.75
CA VAL A 25 -7.02 2.66 -5.16
C VAL A 25 -5.65 2.99 -5.77
N ARG A 26 -5.53 3.03 -7.10
CA ARG A 26 -4.28 3.36 -7.80
C ARG A 26 -3.75 4.73 -7.38
N SER A 27 -4.63 5.74 -7.30
CA SER A 27 -4.27 7.08 -6.86
C SER A 27 -3.74 7.10 -5.42
N ALA A 28 -4.34 6.33 -4.51
CA ALA A 28 -3.86 6.22 -3.14
C ALA A 28 -2.44 5.65 -3.07
N PHE A 29 -2.16 4.58 -3.83
CA PHE A 29 -0.82 4.00 -3.89
C PHE A 29 0.20 4.92 -4.56
N ALA A 30 -0.16 5.62 -5.64
CA ALA A 30 0.69 6.60 -6.30
C ALA A 30 1.11 7.76 -5.36
N GLN A 31 0.28 8.05 -4.36
CA GLN A 31 0.58 9.05 -3.33
C GLN A 31 1.38 8.51 -2.13
N GLY A 32 1.77 7.22 -2.14
CA GLY A 32 2.59 6.60 -1.10
C GLY A 32 1.82 5.87 0.00
N ALA A 33 0.58 5.44 -0.26
CA ALA A 33 -0.12 4.57 0.67
C ALA A 33 0.57 3.20 0.75
N MET A 34 0.67 2.64 1.96
CA MET A 34 1.11 1.27 2.22
C MET A 34 -0.06 0.29 2.27
N GLY A 35 -1.30 0.77 2.21
CA GLY A 35 -2.45 -0.10 2.05
C GLY A 35 -3.74 0.65 1.78
N TYR A 36 -4.73 -0.09 1.28
CA TYR A 36 -6.08 0.39 1.04
C TYR A 36 -7.09 -0.62 1.59
N VAL A 37 -8.02 -0.17 2.44
CA VAL A 37 -8.99 -1.04 3.12
C VAL A 37 -10.40 -0.46 2.93
N PRO A 38 -11.38 -1.24 2.44
CA PRO A 38 -12.78 -0.82 2.46
C PRO A 38 -13.29 -0.62 3.89
N LYS A 39 -14.12 0.41 4.13
CA LYS A 39 -14.75 0.66 5.45
C LYS A 39 -15.65 -0.49 5.91
N SER A 40 -16.20 -1.25 4.97
CA SER A 40 -16.99 -2.46 5.19
C SER A 40 -16.15 -3.68 5.54
N ALA A 41 -14.82 -3.62 5.37
CA ALA A 41 -13.94 -4.74 5.66
C ALA A 41 -14.00 -5.11 7.14
N SER A 42 -13.80 -6.39 7.43
CA SER A 42 -13.81 -6.86 8.81
C SER A 42 -12.70 -6.19 9.63
N PRO A 43 -12.88 -6.01 10.96
CA PRO A 43 -11.81 -5.53 11.84
C PRO A 43 -10.52 -6.36 11.74
N ARG A 44 -10.66 -7.67 11.49
CA ARG A 44 -9.52 -8.58 11.29
C ARG A 44 -8.75 -8.24 10.01
N THR A 45 -9.44 -7.87 8.94
CA THR A 45 -8.82 -7.42 7.69
C THR A 45 -8.04 -6.14 7.89
N LEU A 46 -8.62 -5.15 8.58
CA LEU A 46 -7.92 -3.90 8.91
C LEU A 46 -6.67 -4.16 9.76
N LEU A 47 -6.77 -5.02 10.77
CA LEU A 47 -5.64 -5.37 11.62
C LEU A 47 -4.52 -6.04 10.81
N SER A 48 -4.85 -6.95 9.89
CA SER A 48 -3.87 -7.57 8.99
C SER A 48 -3.20 -6.52 8.11
N ALA A 49 -3.96 -5.60 7.52
CA ALA A 49 -3.42 -4.53 6.69
C ALA A 49 -2.42 -3.65 7.47
N ILE A 50 -2.74 -3.30 8.72
CA ILE A 50 -1.84 -2.56 9.61
C ILE A 50 -0.54 -3.33 9.85
N ARG A 51 -0.62 -4.62 10.17
CA ARG A 51 0.57 -5.44 10.42
C ARG A 51 1.48 -5.54 9.19
N ILE A 52 0.89 -5.73 8.01
CA ILE A 52 1.61 -5.77 6.73
C ILE A 52 2.34 -4.45 6.48
N ALA A 53 1.65 -3.32 6.63
CA ALA A 53 2.25 -2.00 6.44
C ALA A 53 3.39 -1.70 7.44
N LEU A 54 3.25 -2.16 8.69
CA LEU A 54 4.30 -2.04 9.70
C LEU A 54 5.54 -2.90 9.39
N ASN A 55 5.38 -4.00 8.65
CA ASN A 55 6.48 -4.81 8.14
C ASN A 55 7.14 -4.22 6.89
N GLY A 56 6.68 -3.06 6.42
CA GLY A 56 7.17 -2.44 5.19
C GLY A 56 6.57 -3.03 3.90
N GLU A 57 5.55 -3.87 4.02
CA GLU A 57 4.86 -4.51 2.90
C GLU A 57 3.58 -3.76 2.54
N ARG A 58 3.12 -3.89 1.29
CA ARG A 58 1.88 -3.27 0.83
C ARG A 58 0.69 -4.21 1.00
N TYR A 59 -0.38 -3.71 1.61
CA TYR A 59 -1.68 -4.41 1.61
C TYR A 59 -2.55 -3.94 0.45
N VAL A 60 -2.74 -4.80 -0.56
CA VAL A 60 -3.63 -4.56 -1.70
C VAL A 60 -4.90 -5.39 -1.53
N PRO A 61 -6.09 -4.77 -1.49
CA PRO A 61 -7.33 -5.52 -1.33
C PRO A 61 -7.61 -6.39 -2.57
N PRO A 62 -8.23 -7.58 -2.40
CA PRO A 62 -8.43 -8.54 -3.49
C PRO A 62 -9.20 -8.00 -4.69
N LEU A 63 -10.09 -7.02 -4.47
CA LEU A 63 -10.89 -6.36 -5.51
C LEU A 63 -10.03 -5.74 -6.63
N VAL A 64 -8.75 -5.48 -6.36
CA VAL A 64 -7.83 -4.79 -7.25
C VAL A 64 -6.78 -5.72 -7.84
N LEU A 65 -6.78 -7.00 -7.43
CA LEU A 65 -5.87 -8.02 -7.95
C LEU A 65 -6.24 -8.49 -9.36
N ASP A 66 -7.45 -8.19 -9.83
CA ASP A 66 -7.87 -8.39 -11.23
C ASP A 66 -7.34 -7.29 -12.17
N ASP A 67 -6.62 -6.27 -11.65
CA ASP A 67 -5.96 -5.24 -12.46
C ASP A 67 -4.45 -5.55 -12.65
N PRO A 68 -3.99 -5.89 -13.87
CA PRO A 68 -2.61 -6.26 -14.14
C PRO A 68 -1.58 -5.16 -13.82
N ALA A 69 -2.00 -3.89 -13.69
CA ALA A 69 -1.09 -2.77 -13.42
C ALA A 69 -0.51 -2.78 -11.99
N LEU A 70 -1.18 -3.42 -11.02
CA LEU A 70 -0.71 -3.51 -9.63
C LEU A 70 0.24 -4.68 -9.39
N GLN A 71 0.21 -5.70 -10.25
CA GLN A 71 1.08 -6.87 -10.18
C GLN A 71 2.52 -6.57 -10.63
N HIS A 72 2.74 -5.48 -11.38
CA HIS A 72 4.03 -5.14 -12.02
C HIS A 72 5.00 -4.30 -11.16
N GLN A 73 4.66 -3.95 -9.91
CA GLN A 73 5.47 -3.03 -9.10
C GLN A 73 6.12 -3.63 -7.84
N ASP A 74 6.08 -4.96 -7.69
CA ASP A 74 6.68 -5.67 -6.54
C ASP A 74 8.11 -6.21 -6.80
N GLY A 75 8.70 -5.96 -7.97
CA GLY A 75 10.03 -6.46 -8.34
C GLY A 75 11.24 -5.52 -8.10
N ALA A 76 11.04 -4.27 -7.70
CA ALA A 76 12.11 -3.25 -7.79
C ALA A 76 12.72 -2.78 -6.46
N ALA A 77 12.39 -3.41 -5.32
CA ALA A 77 12.94 -3.04 -4.00
C ALA A 77 14.05 -3.99 -3.47
N GLY A 78 14.45 -5.01 -4.23
CA GLY A 78 15.45 -6.01 -3.82
C GLY A 78 16.88 -5.83 -4.34
N ALA A 79 17.17 -4.82 -5.18
CA ALA A 79 18.45 -4.72 -5.90
C ALA A 79 19.32 -3.51 -5.50
N ARG A 80 19.41 -3.20 -4.20
CA ARG A 80 20.43 -2.28 -3.66
C ARG A 80 21.26 -2.98 -2.59
N GLY A 81 22.07 -3.94 -3.03
CA GLY A 81 22.94 -4.71 -2.15
C GLY A 81 23.89 -5.64 -2.87
N SER A 82 24.64 -5.17 -3.86
CA SER A 82 26.00 -5.68 -4.11
C SER A 82 26.75 -4.73 -5.03
N MET A 83 27.74 -4.06 -4.46
CA MET A 83 28.74 -3.23 -5.10
C MET A 83 30.08 -3.95 -4.91
N LEU A 84 30.87 -4.01 -5.99
CA LEU A 84 32.31 -4.35 -6.09
C LEU A 84 32.69 -5.83 -6.22
N THR A 85 33.02 -6.23 -7.46
CA THR A 85 34.29 -6.91 -7.84
C THR A 85 34.60 -6.53 -9.29
#